data_AF-A0A7S1W443-F1
#
_entry.id   AF-A0A7S1W443-F1
#
_cell.length_a   1.000
_cell.length_b   1.000
_cell.length_c   1.000
_cell.angle_alpha   90.00
_cell.angle_beta   90.00
_cell.angle_gamma   90.00
#
_symmetry.space_group_name_H-M   'P 1'
#
loop_
_entity.id
_entity.type
_entity.pdbx_description
1 polymer ?
#
loop_
_entity_poly.entity_id
_entity_poly.type
_entity_poly.pdbx_seq_one_letter_code
_entity_poly.pdbx_strand_id
1 'polypeptide(L)'
;MAEEEWIGATQESLGKLISKPKMTEKYLKKPPFRFLHDIVMEVVRSTNFGQGLYTPEECDAAQLSDKGAKVEFLNKAINLTCLALGEQVHVSANKIVAGLEADKTNLWLQKLHTAATTCVGAKSDDAVQRVLAGETAGPKEKKKKKEEEPKAEEAKPAADDGGAAAAAEEE
;
A
#
# COMPACT_ATOMS: atom_id res chain seq x y z
N MET A 1 -26.89 -7.50 2.71
CA MET A 1 -27.14 -6.99 1.34
C MET A 1 -25.91 -6.31 0.75
N ALA A 2 -25.17 -5.44 1.45
CA ALA A 2 -23.88 -4.95 0.95
C ALA A 2 -22.81 -6.05 0.81
N GLU A 3 -22.88 -7.09 1.66
CA GLU A 3 -21.92 -8.20 1.68
C GLU A 3 -21.95 -9.09 0.42
N GLU A 4 -23.10 -9.24 -0.23
CA GLU A 4 -23.23 -10.09 -1.43
C GLU A 4 -22.70 -9.38 -2.68
N GLU A 5 -22.76 -8.04 -2.69
CA GLU A 5 -22.40 -7.23 -3.86
C GLU A 5 -20.88 -7.28 -4.13
N TRP A 6 -20.05 -7.13 -3.10
CA TRP A 6 -18.59 -7.22 -3.29
C TRP A 6 -18.11 -8.66 -3.48
N ILE A 7 -18.80 -9.67 -2.95
CA ILE A 7 -18.44 -11.08 -3.18
C ILE A 7 -18.64 -11.43 -4.65
N GLY A 8 -19.83 -11.15 -5.20
CA GLY A 8 -20.12 -11.41 -6.61
C GLY A 8 -19.17 -10.69 -7.55
N ALA A 9 -18.87 -9.41 -7.29
CA ALA A 9 -17.90 -8.64 -8.07
C ALA A 9 -16.48 -9.24 -8.02
N THR A 10 -16.05 -9.71 -6.85
CA THR A 10 -14.71 -10.33 -6.68
C THR A 10 -14.64 -11.68 -7.39
N GLN A 11 -15.70 -12.50 -7.30
CA GLN A 11 -15.80 -13.78 -8.01
C GLN A 11 -15.79 -13.60 -9.52
N GLU A 12 -16.52 -12.61 -10.05
CA GLU A 12 -16.59 -12.40 -11.49
C GLU A 12 -15.28 -11.83 -12.05
N SER A 13 -14.68 -10.84 -11.37
CA SER A 13 -13.42 -10.23 -11.80
C SER A 13 -12.28 -11.25 -11.78
N LEU A 14 -11.94 -11.79 -10.61
CA LEU A 14 -10.83 -12.72 -10.49
C LEU A 14 -11.13 -14.08 -11.12
N GLY A 15 -12.39 -14.53 -11.17
CA GLY A 15 -12.75 -15.79 -11.83
C GLY A 15 -12.51 -15.79 -13.34
N LYS A 16 -12.47 -14.61 -14.00
CA LYS A 16 -12.05 -14.48 -15.40
C LYS A 16 -10.53 -14.63 -15.58
N LEU A 17 -9.76 -14.32 -14.54
CA LEU A 17 -8.30 -14.26 -14.58
C LEU A 17 -7.63 -15.54 -14.05
N ILE A 18 -8.21 -16.14 -13.01
CA ILE A 18 -7.65 -17.28 -12.30
C ILE A 18 -8.73 -18.35 -12.08
N SER A 19 -8.40 -19.61 -12.37
CA SER A 19 -9.31 -20.76 -12.17
C SER A 19 -9.14 -21.44 -10.80
N LYS A 20 -8.06 -21.13 -10.08
CA LYS A 20 -7.74 -21.65 -8.75
C LYS A 20 -7.11 -20.52 -7.92
N PRO A 21 -7.37 -20.43 -6.60
CA PRO A 21 -8.27 -21.25 -5.78
C PRO A 21 -9.78 -20.96 -6.01
N LYS A 22 -10.66 -21.90 -5.63
CA LYS A 22 -12.13 -21.72 -5.76
C LYS A 22 -12.60 -20.53 -4.92
N MET A 23 -13.13 -19.51 -5.57
CA MET A 23 -13.67 -18.30 -4.95
C MET A 23 -15.04 -18.54 -4.35
N THR A 24 -15.11 -19.29 -3.24
CA THR A 24 -16.37 -19.51 -2.53
C THR A 24 -16.65 -18.34 -1.59
N GLU A 25 -17.93 -18.00 -1.39
CA GLU A 25 -18.34 -16.94 -0.46
C GLU A 25 -17.76 -17.15 0.94
N LYS A 26 -17.63 -18.41 1.38
CA LYS A 26 -17.03 -18.77 2.68
C LYS A 26 -15.61 -18.23 2.83
N TYR A 27 -14.80 -18.30 1.76
CA TYR A 27 -13.44 -17.77 1.79
C TYR A 27 -13.41 -16.25 1.60
N LEU A 28 -14.33 -15.67 0.83
CA LEU A 28 -14.36 -14.22 0.64
C LEU A 28 -14.87 -13.48 1.89
N LYS A 29 -15.75 -14.10 2.69
CA LYS A 29 -16.21 -13.59 4.00
C LYS A 29 -15.13 -13.62 5.08
N LYS A 30 -14.23 -14.60 5.04
CA LYS A 30 -13.12 -14.71 6.01
C LYS A 30 -11.89 -15.32 5.33
N PRO A 31 -11.14 -14.52 4.55
CA PRO A 31 -10.07 -15.04 3.71
C PRO A 31 -8.90 -15.53 4.56
N PRO A 32 -8.60 -16.84 4.56
CA PRO A 32 -7.38 -17.32 5.21
C PRO A 32 -6.16 -16.84 4.41
N PHE A 33 -5.02 -16.64 5.09
CA PHE A 33 -3.80 -16.16 4.44
C PHE A 33 -3.40 -17.02 3.22
N ARG A 34 -3.51 -18.35 3.32
CA ARG A 34 -3.20 -19.26 2.20
C ARG A 34 -4.04 -18.96 0.96
N PHE A 35 -5.32 -18.67 1.12
CA PHE A 35 -6.20 -18.34 0.01
C PHE A 35 -5.77 -17.03 -0.68
N LEU A 36 -5.40 -16.01 0.10
CA LEU A 36 -4.91 -14.74 -0.46
C LEU A 36 -3.56 -14.90 -1.17
N HIS A 37 -2.64 -15.65 -0.56
CA HIS A 37 -1.35 -15.98 -1.15
C HIS A 37 -1.52 -16.69 -2.49
N ASP A 38 -2.34 -17.74 -2.53
CA ASP A 38 -2.63 -18.50 -3.75
C ASP A 38 -3.21 -17.60 -4.85
N ILE A 39 -4.12 -16.68 -4.51
CA ILE A 39 -4.66 -15.71 -5.48
C ILE A 39 -3.55 -14.82 -6.03
N VAL A 40 -2.76 -14.20 -5.15
CA VAL A 40 -1.69 -13.28 -5.58
C VAL A 40 -0.71 -14.02 -6.49
N MET A 41 -0.23 -15.19 -6.08
CA MET A 41 0.72 -15.98 -6.87
C MET A 41 0.13 -16.43 -8.21
N GLU A 42 -1.13 -16.85 -8.25
CA GLU A 42 -1.78 -17.24 -9.49
C GLU A 42 -1.98 -16.04 -10.42
N VAL A 43 -2.31 -14.85 -9.89
CA VAL A 43 -2.39 -13.62 -10.68
C VAL A 43 -1.03 -13.27 -11.28
N VAL A 44 0.05 -13.29 -10.49
CA VAL A 44 1.42 -13.08 -10.99
C VAL A 44 1.74 -14.08 -12.10
N ARG A 45 1.41 -15.36 -11.90
CA ARG A 45 1.68 -16.43 -12.86
C ARG A 45 0.88 -16.30 -14.16
N SER A 46 -0.38 -15.90 -14.08
CA SER A 46 -1.28 -15.78 -15.24
C SER A 46 -1.04 -14.52 -16.06
N THR A 47 -0.61 -13.43 -15.42
CA THR A 47 -0.51 -12.11 -16.06
C THR A 47 0.90 -11.56 -16.20
N ASN A 48 1.89 -12.20 -15.55
CA ASN A 48 3.24 -11.66 -15.33
C ASN A 48 3.27 -10.29 -14.62
N PHE A 49 2.16 -9.89 -13.98
CA PHE A 49 2.11 -8.70 -13.14
C PHE A 49 2.86 -8.94 -11.83
N GLY A 50 3.74 -8.01 -11.42
CA GLY A 50 4.51 -8.15 -10.19
C GLY A 50 5.66 -9.17 -10.25
N GLN A 51 6.10 -9.54 -11.45
CA GLN A 51 7.19 -10.50 -11.61
C GLN A 51 8.50 -9.96 -11.02
N GLY A 52 9.21 -10.79 -10.27
CA GLY A 52 10.46 -10.41 -9.59
C GLY A 52 10.28 -9.66 -8.26
N LEU A 53 9.04 -9.43 -7.80
CA LEU A 53 8.79 -8.80 -6.50
C LEU A 53 8.99 -9.74 -5.31
N TYR A 54 8.62 -11.01 -5.48
CA TYR A 54 8.62 -12.01 -4.42
C TYR A 54 9.86 -12.91 -4.53
N THR A 55 10.49 -13.20 -3.39
CA THR A 55 11.58 -14.17 -3.35
C THR A 55 11.05 -15.60 -3.50
N PRO A 56 11.89 -16.59 -3.85
CA PRO A 56 11.49 -17.98 -3.94
C PRO A 56 10.90 -18.53 -2.63
N GLU A 57 11.34 -18.02 -1.47
CA GLU A 57 10.76 -18.40 -0.17
C GLU A 57 9.37 -17.80 0.00
N GLU A 58 9.16 -16.55 -0.43
CA GLU A 58 7.86 -15.89 -0.38
C GLU A 58 6.84 -16.49 -1.37
N CYS A 59 7.31 -17.12 -2.43
CA CYS A 59 6.48 -17.87 -3.37
C CYS A 59 5.85 -19.14 -2.76
N ASP A 60 6.31 -19.60 -1.59
CA ASP A 60 5.73 -20.72 -0.87
C ASP A 60 5.08 -20.28 0.45
N ALA A 61 3.75 -20.36 0.52
CA ALA A 61 3.02 -20.02 1.75
C ALA A 61 3.38 -20.90 2.94
N ALA A 62 3.96 -22.10 2.73
CA ALA A 62 4.43 -22.93 3.84
C ALA A 62 5.66 -22.32 4.52
N GLN A 63 6.49 -21.60 3.79
CA GLN A 63 7.64 -20.86 4.34
C GLN A 63 7.16 -19.60 5.08
N LEU A 64 6.09 -18.96 4.61
CA LEU A 64 5.46 -17.79 5.24
C LEU A 64 4.56 -18.19 6.45
N SER A 65 5.15 -18.83 7.45
CA SER A 65 4.45 -19.22 8.69
C SER A 65 4.40 -18.07 9.71
N ASP A 66 5.43 -17.23 9.74
CA ASP A 66 5.57 -16.10 10.67
C ASP A 66 4.57 -14.97 10.40
N LYS A 67 4.08 -14.34 11.47
CA LYS A 67 3.11 -13.23 11.35
C LYS A 67 3.73 -12.02 10.64
N GLY A 68 4.98 -11.70 10.92
CA GLY A 68 5.71 -10.61 10.27
C GLY A 68 5.84 -10.86 8.76
N ALA A 69 6.29 -12.05 8.38
CA ALA A 69 6.44 -12.44 6.99
C ALA A 69 5.12 -12.36 6.19
N LYS A 70 3.99 -12.77 6.80
CA LYS A 70 2.64 -12.62 6.20
C LYS A 70 2.27 -11.16 5.97
N VAL A 71 2.57 -10.30 6.95
CA VAL A 71 2.28 -8.86 6.87
C VAL A 71 3.14 -8.20 5.81
N GLU A 72 4.42 -8.53 5.72
CA GLU A 72 5.34 -8.00 4.71
C GLU A 72 4.92 -8.43 3.29
N PHE A 73 4.60 -9.71 3.10
CA PHE A 73 4.09 -10.21 1.83
C PHE A 73 2.84 -9.45 1.36
N LEU A 74 1.86 -9.25 2.25
CA LEU A 74 0.65 -8.51 1.93
C LEU A 74 0.92 -7.03 1.67
N ASN A 75 1.82 -6.41 2.43
CA ASN A 75 2.21 -5.02 2.20
C ASN A 75 2.86 -4.83 0.83
N LYS A 76 3.74 -5.75 0.40
CA LYS A 76 4.31 -5.74 -0.96
C LYS A 76 3.21 -5.79 -2.02
N ALA A 77 2.26 -6.71 -1.86
CA ALA A 77 1.16 -6.88 -2.81
C ALA A 77 0.23 -5.65 -2.87
N ILE A 78 -0.08 -5.04 -1.72
CA ILE A 78 -0.88 -3.82 -1.62
C ILE A 78 -0.15 -2.66 -2.28
N ASN A 79 1.13 -2.42 -1.92
CA ASN A 79 1.92 -1.33 -2.50
C ASN A 79 2.05 -1.48 -4.01
N LEU A 80 2.32 -2.70 -4.51
CA LEU A 80 2.38 -2.98 -5.94
C LEU A 80 1.08 -2.57 -6.64
N THR A 81 -0.07 -2.99 -6.09
CA THR A 81 -1.40 -2.69 -6.65
C THR A 81 -1.63 -1.18 -6.68
N CYS A 82 -1.34 -0.49 -5.57
CA CYS A 82 -1.55 0.93 -5.44
C CYS A 82 -0.64 1.76 -6.36
N LEU A 83 0.65 1.40 -6.47
CA LEU A 83 1.60 2.09 -7.34
C LEU A 83 1.29 1.84 -8.82
N ALA A 84 0.88 0.63 -9.19
CA ALA A 84 0.52 0.28 -10.56
C ALA A 84 -0.75 1.02 -11.03
N LEU A 85 -1.75 1.19 -10.15
CA LEU A 85 -2.98 1.92 -10.46
C LEU A 85 -2.89 3.43 -10.20
N GLY A 86 -1.95 3.87 -9.36
CA GLY A 86 -1.89 5.24 -8.84
C GLY A 86 -3.02 5.57 -7.86
N GLU A 87 -3.69 4.55 -7.31
CA GLU A 87 -4.81 4.68 -6.37
C GLU A 87 -4.46 4.10 -5.01
N GLN A 88 -4.86 4.77 -3.93
CA GLN A 88 -4.64 4.27 -2.57
C GLN A 88 -5.78 3.34 -2.14
N VAL A 89 -5.44 2.12 -1.74
CA VAL A 89 -6.40 1.18 -1.15
C VAL A 89 -6.38 1.29 0.37
N HIS A 90 -7.54 1.55 0.99
CA HIS A 90 -7.69 1.68 2.44
C HIS A 90 -7.71 0.34 3.18
N VAL A 91 -6.69 -0.49 2.98
CA VAL A 91 -6.55 -1.81 3.62
C VAL A 91 -5.24 -1.90 4.41
N SER A 92 -5.24 -2.68 5.49
CA SER A 92 -4.04 -2.91 6.30
C SER A 92 -3.71 -4.41 6.36
N ALA A 93 -2.48 -4.77 6.02
CA ALA A 93 -1.99 -6.15 6.08
C ALA A 93 -2.19 -6.78 7.47
N ASN A 94 -1.98 -6.03 8.56
CA ASN A 94 -2.22 -6.50 9.92
C ASN A 94 -3.67 -6.94 10.17
N LYS A 95 -4.63 -6.19 9.61
CA LYS A 95 -6.05 -6.49 9.75
C LYS A 95 -6.48 -7.67 8.88
N ILE A 96 -5.92 -7.78 7.67
CA ILE A 96 -6.09 -8.95 6.80
C ILE A 96 -5.61 -10.21 7.51
N VAL A 97 -4.38 -10.20 8.08
CA VAL A 97 -3.82 -11.36 8.78
C VAL A 97 -4.65 -11.72 10.03
N ALA A 98 -5.25 -10.73 10.68
CA ALA A 98 -6.18 -10.94 11.80
C ALA A 98 -7.58 -11.46 11.35
N GLY A 99 -7.84 -11.56 10.04
CA GLY A 99 -9.13 -11.95 9.50
C GLY A 99 -10.23 -10.90 9.71
N LEU A 100 -9.83 -9.62 9.78
CA LEU A 100 -10.70 -8.46 9.92
C LEU A 100 -10.81 -7.71 8.58
N GLU A 101 -11.84 -6.89 8.44
CA GLU A 101 -12.04 -6.03 7.26
C GLU A 101 -12.09 -6.80 5.92
N ALA A 102 -12.91 -7.86 5.88
CA ALA A 102 -13.13 -8.65 4.66
C ALA A 102 -13.58 -7.77 3.48
N ASP A 103 -14.51 -6.83 3.67
CA ASP A 103 -14.92 -5.85 2.66
C ASP A 103 -13.74 -5.15 1.97
N LYS A 104 -12.82 -4.58 2.75
CA LYS A 104 -11.65 -3.87 2.24
C LYS A 104 -10.65 -4.80 1.57
N THR A 105 -10.53 -6.02 2.07
CA THR A 105 -9.69 -7.06 1.46
C THR A 105 -10.23 -7.43 0.07
N ASN A 106 -11.55 -7.57 -0.07
CA ASN A 106 -12.16 -7.88 -1.35
C ASN A 106 -12.10 -6.70 -2.33
N LEU A 107 -12.24 -5.46 -1.84
CA LEU A 107 -12.00 -4.28 -2.64
C LEU A 107 -10.55 -4.25 -3.17
N TRP A 108 -9.57 -4.57 -2.34
CA TRP A 108 -8.18 -4.71 -2.76
C TRP A 108 -8.01 -5.82 -3.82
N LEU A 109 -8.64 -6.98 -3.63
CA LEU A 109 -8.61 -8.09 -4.59
C LEU A 109 -9.17 -7.70 -5.97
N GLN A 110 -10.25 -6.91 -6.01
CA GLN A 110 -10.79 -6.37 -7.27
C GLN A 110 -9.81 -5.40 -7.93
N LYS A 111 -9.15 -4.53 -7.14
CA LYS A 111 -8.11 -3.62 -7.65
C LYS A 111 -6.89 -4.36 -8.15
N LEU A 112 -6.49 -5.45 -7.49
CA LEU A 112 -5.41 -6.32 -7.95
C LEU A 112 -5.73 -6.90 -9.33
N HIS A 113 -6.96 -7.37 -9.56
CA HIS A 113 -7.41 -7.81 -10.87
C HIS A 113 -7.31 -6.68 -11.93
N THR A 114 -7.80 -5.48 -11.61
CA THR A 114 -7.69 -4.33 -12.53
C THR A 114 -6.22 -4.04 -12.85
N ALA A 115 -5.35 -3.94 -11.84
CA ALA A 115 -3.92 -3.70 -12.03
C ALA A 115 -3.27 -4.77 -12.92
N ALA A 116 -3.58 -6.04 -12.66
CA ALA A 116 -3.04 -7.17 -13.41
C ALA A 116 -3.57 -7.29 -14.84
N THR A 117 -4.64 -6.57 -15.20
CA THR A 117 -5.20 -6.57 -16.56
C THR A 117 -4.90 -5.28 -17.32
N THR A 118 -4.74 -4.15 -16.65
CA THR A 118 -4.54 -2.83 -17.28
C THR A 118 -3.11 -2.31 -17.19
N CYS A 119 -2.31 -2.79 -16.25
CA CYS A 119 -0.99 -2.23 -15.93
C CYS A 119 0.17 -3.22 -16.12
N VAL A 120 -0.01 -4.23 -16.96
CA VAL A 120 1.03 -5.23 -17.30
C VAL A 120 2.17 -4.58 -18.11
N GLY A 121 3.39 -5.12 -17.98
CA GLY A 121 4.59 -4.67 -18.69
C GLY A 121 5.35 -3.58 -17.93
N ALA A 122 5.79 -2.53 -18.63
CA ALA A 122 6.67 -1.50 -18.05
C ALA A 122 6.12 -0.81 -16.79
N LYS A 123 4.79 -0.68 -16.67
CA LYS A 123 4.15 -0.12 -15.46
C LYS A 123 4.24 -1.05 -14.25
N SER A 124 4.11 -2.35 -14.49
CA SER A 124 4.31 -3.38 -13.46
C SER A 124 5.76 -3.35 -13.00
N ASP A 125 6.73 -3.31 -13.93
CA ASP A 125 8.15 -3.35 -13.60
C ASP A 125 8.58 -2.10 -12.79
N ASP A 126 8.14 -0.90 -13.20
CA ASP A 126 8.37 0.34 -12.45
C ASP A 126 7.74 0.27 -11.05
N ALA A 127 6.51 -0.26 -10.94
CA ALA A 127 5.88 -0.45 -9.63
C ALA A 127 6.67 -1.42 -8.75
N VAL A 128 7.14 -2.56 -9.29
CA VAL A 128 7.98 -3.53 -8.57
C VAL A 128 9.27 -2.86 -8.06
N GLN A 129 9.97 -2.12 -8.92
CA GLN A 129 11.21 -1.42 -8.53
C GLN A 129 10.96 -0.42 -7.41
N ARG A 130 9.85 0.32 -7.45
CA ARG A 130 9.49 1.27 -6.39
C ARG A 130 9.14 0.59 -5.08
N VAL A 131 8.41 -0.53 -5.10
CA VAL A 131 8.14 -1.30 -3.89
C VAL A 131 9.45 -1.83 -3.29
N LEU A 132 10.36 -2.36 -4.11
CA LEU A 132 11.68 -2.83 -3.66
C LEU A 132 12.56 -1.70 -3.12
N ALA A 133 12.42 -0.48 -3.66
CA ALA A 133 13.08 0.72 -3.14
C ALA A 133 12.46 1.25 -1.82
N GLY A 134 11.40 0.60 -1.31
CA GLY A 134 10.73 0.97 -0.08
C GLY A 134 9.67 2.07 -0.24
N GLU A 135 9.23 2.38 -1.47
CA GLU A 135 8.13 3.30 -1.71
C GLU A 135 6.81 2.65 -1.28
N THR A 136 6.20 3.17 -0.23
CA THR A 136 4.87 2.77 0.22
C THR A 136 3.82 3.68 -0.41
N ALA A 137 2.69 3.12 -0.81
CA ALA A 137 1.57 3.89 -1.36
C ALA A 137 0.76 4.67 -0.29
N GLY A 138 1.43 5.15 0.75
CA GLY A 138 0.86 6.08 1.72
C GLY A 138 0.72 7.48 1.13
N PRO A 139 0.05 8.41 1.83
CA PRO A 139 -0.13 9.77 1.35
C PRO A 139 1.22 10.34 0.93
N LYS A 140 1.33 10.75 -0.33
CA LYS A 140 2.39 11.65 -0.73
C LYS A 140 2.18 12.96 0.05
N GLU A 141 2.70 13.03 1.26
CA GLU A 141 3.29 14.28 1.71
C GLU A 141 4.33 14.58 0.64
N LYS A 142 4.00 15.55 -0.20
CA LYS A 142 4.89 16.09 -1.21
C LYS A 142 6.21 16.38 -0.52
N LYS A 143 7.19 15.49 -0.64
CA LYS A 143 8.59 15.78 -0.38
C LYS A 143 9.00 16.72 -1.51
N LYS A 144 8.56 17.98 -1.39
CA LYS A 144 9.00 19.10 -2.20
C LYS A 144 10.50 19.15 -1.94
N LYS A 145 11.25 18.72 -2.93
CA LYS A 145 12.68 19.00 -3.10
C LYS A 145 12.84 20.49 -2.77
N LYS A 146 13.33 20.80 -1.57
CA LYS A 146 13.70 22.17 -1.21
C LYS A 146 15.20 22.19 -1.43
N GLU A 147 15.54 22.66 -2.63
CA GLU A 147 16.87 23.16 -2.96
C GLU A 147 17.39 24.03 -1.80
N GLU A 148 18.64 23.78 -1.45
CA GLU A 148 19.47 24.73 -0.72
C GLU A 148 19.41 26.09 -1.41
N GLU A 149 19.00 27.13 -0.68
CA GLU A 149 19.59 28.46 -0.78
C GLU A 149 19.30 29.24 0.51
N PRO A 150 20.23 30.13 0.92
CA PRO A 150 20.41 30.54 2.31
C PRO A 150 19.39 31.58 2.77
N LYS A 151 19.05 31.48 4.05
CA LYS A 151 18.12 32.35 4.77
C LYS A 151 18.76 33.73 4.97
N ALA A 152 18.39 34.70 4.14
CA ALA A 152 18.55 36.12 4.43
C ALA A 152 17.57 36.51 5.55
N GLU A 153 18.14 37.00 6.64
CA GLU A 153 17.47 37.52 7.82
C GLU A 153 17.17 39.01 7.57
N GLU A 154 15.89 39.38 7.45
CA GLU A 154 15.47 40.77 7.62
C GLU A 154 14.24 40.82 8.54
N ALA A 155 14.49 41.46 9.69
CA ALA A 155 13.58 41.71 10.77
C ALA A 155 12.47 42.69 10.36
N LYS A 156 11.25 42.44 10.82
CA LYS A 156 10.19 43.45 10.85
C LYS A 156 10.25 44.25 12.14
N PRO A 157 10.05 45.59 12.08
CA PRO A 157 10.11 46.48 13.21
C PRO A 157 8.77 46.54 13.95
N ALA A 158 8.82 46.76 15.26
CA ALA A 158 7.72 47.35 16.02
C ALA A 158 8.35 48.29 17.05
N ALA A 159 8.17 49.58 16.80
CA ALA A 159 8.54 50.67 17.66
C ALA A 159 7.31 51.14 18.46
N ASP A 160 7.61 51.99 19.43
CA ASP A 160 6.73 52.90 20.19
C ASP A 160 6.21 52.32 21.53
N ASP A 161 6.34 52.97 22.68
CA ASP A 161 7.07 54.17 23.15
C ASP A 161 6.93 54.19 24.67
N GLY A 162 7.84 54.90 25.36
CA GLY A 162 7.48 55.60 26.58
C GLY A 162 8.02 55.06 27.91
N GLY A 163 9.15 55.63 28.37
CA GLY A 163 9.11 56.36 29.65
C GLY A 163 9.91 55.84 30.85
N ALA A 164 11.15 56.32 30.94
CA ALA A 164 11.76 56.97 32.12
C ALA A 164 12.30 56.17 33.35
N ALA A 165 13.62 56.38 33.55
CA ALA A 165 14.32 56.81 34.78
C ALA A 165 15.10 55.80 35.66
N ALA A 166 16.44 55.90 35.52
CA ALA A 166 17.44 56.25 36.55
C ALA A 166 18.17 55.19 37.42
N ALA A 167 19.50 55.41 37.49
CA ALA A 167 20.52 55.07 38.53
C ALA A 167 20.98 53.60 38.65
N ALA A 168 22.22 53.20 38.98
CA ALA A 168 23.56 53.81 39.15
C ALA A 168 24.59 52.66 39.39
N GLU A 169 25.86 52.88 39.03
CA GLU A 169 27.18 52.40 39.53
C GLU A 169 27.48 50.98 40.11
N GLU A 170 28.81 50.70 40.14
CA GLU A 170 29.64 49.59 40.68
C GLU A 170 29.80 48.34 39.77
N GLU A 171 30.99 47.79 39.51
CA GLU A 171 32.34 47.86 40.12
C GLU A 171 33.44 47.68 39.03
#